data_AF-A0A314Z7V9-F1
#
_entry.id   AF-A0A314Z7V9-F1
#
_cell.length_a   1.000
_cell.length_b   1.000
_cell.length_c   1.000
_cell.angle_alpha   90.00
_cell.angle_beta   90.00
_cell.angle_gamma   90.00
#
_symmetry.space_group_name_H-M   'P 1'
#
loop_
_entity.id
_entity.type
_entity.pdbx_description
1 polymer ?
#
loop_
_entity_poly.entity_id
_entity_poly.type
_entity_poly.pdbx_seq_one_letter_code
_entity_poly.pdbx_strand_id
1 'polypeptide(L)'
;MEGVALKLPYSFPIIRSPARRLPRNFRPFSISASTLKEAHPAAPSAPPASPSLGQLTRPDFPILHQEVNGSRLVYLDSAATSQKPTAVISSFEELL
;
A
#
# COMPACT_ATOMS: atom_id res chain seq x y z
N MET A 1 -3.13 -57.93 -0.56
CA MET A 1 -4.03 -56.86 -1.00
C MET A 1 -3.50 -55.58 -0.35
N GLU A 2 -2.36 -55.09 -0.81
CA GLU A 2 -2.20 -54.27 -2.03
C GLU A 2 -3.08 -53.01 -1.97
N GLY A 3 -2.45 -51.84 -1.89
CA GLY A 3 -3.09 -50.58 -2.26
C GLY A 3 -2.85 -49.39 -1.33
N VAL A 4 -1.62 -48.92 -1.22
CA VAL A 4 -1.35 -47.50 -0.94
C VAL A 4 -1.70 -46.73 -2.22
N ALA A 5 -2.57 -45.71 -2.13
CA ALA A 5 -2.74 -44.73 -3.18
C ALA A 5 -2.98 -43.34 -2.58
N LEU A 6 -1.87 -42.62 -2.41
CA LEU A 6 -1.84 -41.18 -2.21
C LEU A 6 -2.30 -40.51 -3.51
N LYS A 7 -3.39 -39.74 -3.47
CA LYS A 7 -3.83 -38.90 -4.59
C LYS A 7 -4.17 -37.49 -4.10
N LEU A 8 -3.18 -36.61 -4.16
CA LEU A 8 -3.38 -35.17 -4.40
C LEU A 8 -2.97 -34.91 -5.87
N PRO A 9 -3.29 -33.79 -6.54
CA PRO A 9 -3.89 -32.53 -6.06
C PRO A 9 -4.98 -31.93 -7.00
N TYR A 10 -5.55 -30.81 -6.57
CA TYR A 10 -6.01 -29.66 -7.37
C TYR A 10 -6.28 -29.83 -8.87
N SER A 11 -7.51 -29.54 -9.28
CA SER A 11 -7.85 -29.20 -10.67
C SER A 11 -8.80 -28.00 -10.69
N PHE A 12 -8.24 -26.81 -10.84
CA PHE A 12 -8.99 -25.62 -11.25
C PHE A 12 -9.18 -25.64 -12.77
N PRO A 13 -10.38 -25.36 -13.30
CA PRO A 13 -10.56 -25.22 -14.74
C PRO A 13 -9.89 -23.93 -15.26
N ILE A 14 -8.95 -24.10 -16.18
CA ILE A 14 -8.35 -23.01 -16.96
C ILE A 14 -9.35 -22.59 -18.04
N ILE A 15 -10.02 -21.45 -17.86
CA ILE A 15 -10.81 -20.83 -18.92
C ILE A 15 -9.86 -20.11 -19.89
N ARG A 16 -9.60 -20.74 -21.04
CA ARG A 16 -8.90 -20.11 -22.18
C ARG A 16 -9.93 -19.35 -23.02
N SER A 17 -10.07 -18.06 -22.78
CA SER A 17 -10.84 -17.17 -23.66
C SER A 17 -10.02 -16.86 -24.93
N PRO A 18 -10.59 -17.01 -26.14
CA PRO A 18 -9.91 -16.68 -27.38
C PRO A 18 -9.78 -15.16 -27.57
N ALA A 19 -8.60 -14.75 -28.02
CA ALA A 19 -8.23 -13.38 -28.33
C ALA A 19 -9.16 -12.75 -29.39
N ARG A 20 -9.94 -11.73 -29.02
CA ARG A 20 -10.49 -10.76 -29.99
C ARG A 20 -9.56 -9.57 -30.09
N ARG A 21 -8.77 -9.56 -31.17
CA ARG A 21 -8.02 -8.37 -31.60
C ARG A 21 -9.02 -7.36 -32.18
N LEU A 22 -9.23 -6.26 -31.47
CA LEU A 22 -9.85 -5.06 -32.03
C LEU A 22 -8.75 -4.21 -32.68
N PRO A 23 -8.91 -3.75 -33.94
CA PRO A 23 -7.99 -2.78 -34.52
C PRO A 23 -8.18 -1.45 -33.79
N ARG A 24 -7.29 -1.15 -32.85
CA ARG A 24 -7.17 0.20 -32.29
C ARG A 24 -6.49 1.06 -33.34
N ASN A 25 -7.29 1.82 -34.10
CA ASN A 25 -6.83 2.97 -34.86
C ASN A 25 -6.29 4.02 -33.88
N PHE A 26 -5.05 3.84 -33.44
CA PHE A 26 -4.29 4.85 -32.73
C PHE A 26 -3.86 5.90 -33.75
N ARG A 27 -4.57 7.03 -33.74
CA ARG A 27 -4.01 8.28 -34.26
C ARG A 27 -2.95 8.75 -33.27
N PRO A 28 -1.65 8.82 -33.63
CA PRO A 28 -0.67 9.44 -32.76
C PRO A 28 -0.92 10.95 -32.78
N PHE A 29 -1.49 11.50 -31.71
CA PHE A 29 -1.31 12.91 -31.41
C PHE A 29 0.17 13.09 -31.07
N SER A 30 0.94 13.52 -32.08
CA SER A 30 2.31 13.96 -31.94
C SER A 30 2.31 15.26 -31.14
N ILE A 31 2.51 15.18 -29.82
CA ILE A 31 2.80 16.35 -28.99
C ILE A 31 4.31 16.56 -29.05
N SER A 32 4.72 17.60 -29.78
CA SER A 32 6.11 18.04 -29.85
C SER A 32 6.63 18.36 -28.45
N ALA A 33 7.56 17.55 -27.93
CA ALA A 33 8.33 17.85 -26.74
C ALA A 33 9.52 18.75 -27.13
N SER A 34 9.29 20.05 -27.17
CA SER A 34 10.34 21.04 -27.33
C SER A 34 11.19 21.07 -26.06
N THR A 35 12.39 20.52 -26.18
CA THR A 35 13.42 20.53 -25.14
C THR A 35 14.03 21.93 -25.09
N LEU A 36 13.78 22.68 -24.02
CA LEU A 36 14.74 23.67 -23.57
C LEU A 36 15.37 23.16 -22.27
N LYS A 37 16.61 22.72 -22.45
CA LYS A 37 17.57 22.43 -21.41
C LYS A 37 17.96 23.75 -20.76
N GLU A 38 17.29 24.11 -19.68
CA GLU A 38 17.74 25.19 -18.80
C GLU A 38 18.51 24.56 -17.63
N ALA A 39 19.84 24.67 -17.68
CA ALA A 39 20.71 24.25 -16.60
C ALA A 39 20.65 25.29 -15.47
N HIS A 40 19.72 25.12 -14.53
CA HIS A 40 19.73 25.79 -13.23
C HIS A 40 20.17 24.79 -12.13
N PRO A 41 21.24 25.08 -11.36
CA PRO A 41 21.56 24.28 -10.19
C PRO A 41 20.53 24.60 -9.09
N ALA A 42 19.95 23.55 -8.50
CA ALA A 42 19.15 23.56 -7.28
C ALA A 42 18.01 24.60 -7.18
N ALA A 43 16.77 24.19 -7.48
CA ALA A 43 15.57 24.89 -7.02
C ALA A 43 14.54 23.89 -6.43
N PRO A 44 14.10 24.08 -5.17
CA PRO A 44 13.05 23.30 -4.53
C PRO A 44 11.67 23.81 -4.99
N SER A 45 10.94 23.04 -5.80
CA SER A 45 9.64 23.49 -6.35
C SER A 45 8.49 22.48 -6.20
N ALA A 46 8.61 21.49 -5.31
CA ALA A 46 7.41 20.93 -4.70
C ALA A 46 6.92 21.93 -3.64
N PRO A 47 5.61 22.29 -3.58
CA PRO A 47 5.09 22.94 -2.37
C PRO A 47 5.50 22.09 -1.17
N PRO A 48 5.84 22.66 0.00
CA PRO A 48 6.10 21.86 1.19
C PRO A 48 4.87 20.99 1.39
N ALA A 49 5.02 19.70 1.09
CA ALA A 49 3.90 18.78 1.11
C ALA A 49 3.39 18.81 2.54
N SER A 50 2.20 19.39 2.73
CA SER A 50 1.61 19.50 4.06
C SER A 50 1.58 18.10 4.66
N PRO A 51 1.95 17.95 5.94
CA PRO A 51 1.98 16.64 6.55
C PRO A 51 0.60 15.99 6.38
N SER A 52 0.60 14.74 5.93
CA SER A 52 -0.64 13.97 5.83
C SER A 52 -1.25 13.80 7.22
N LEU A 53 -2.57 13.61 7.29
CA LEU A 53 -3.26 13.36 8.56
C LEU A 53 -2.61 12.22 9.35
N GLY A 54 -2.22 11.13 8.67
CA GLY A 54 -1.53 10.02 9.30
C GLY A 54 -0.18 10.38 9.90
N GLN A 55 0.59 11.29 9.28
CA GLN A 55 1.85 11.78 9.86
C GLN A 55 1.60 12.65 11.10
N LEU A 56 0.52 13.45 11.08
CA LEU A 56 0.14 14.30 12.21
C LEU A 56 -0.35 13.49 13.42
N THR A 57 -1.14 12.43 13.20
CA THR A 57 -1.78 11.67 14.28
C THR A 57 -1.00 10.44 14.73
N ARG A 58 0.00 9.97 13.96
CA ARG A 58 0.81 8.79 14.34
C ARG A 58 1.46 8.88 15.74
N PRO A 59 1.94 10.04 16.23
CA PRO A 59 2.48 10.17 17.59
C PRO A 59 1.49 9.77 18.69
N ASP A 60 0.19 9.94 18.46
CA ASP A 60 -0.84 9.64 19.46
C ASP A 60 -1.04 8.14 19.70
N PHE A 61 -0.51 7.27 18.83
CA PHE A 61 -0.68 5.82 18.91
C PHE A 61 0.64 5.16 19.33
N PRO A 62 0.90 4.99 20.64
CA PRO A 62 2.21 4.57 21.14
C PRO A 62 2.68 3.22 20.60
N ILE A 63 1.76 2.29 20.34
CA ILE A 63 2.06 0.95 19.80
C ILE A 63 2.73 1.01 18.42
N LEU A 64 2.43 2.03 17.59
CA LEU A 64 2.95 2.13 16.23
C LEU A 64 4.44 2.51 16.17
N HIS A 65 5.06 2.85 17.30
CA HIS A 65 6.50 3.18 17.38
C HIS A 65 7.36 1.98 17.80
N GLN A 66 6.75 0.82 18.03
CA GLN A 66 7.44 -0.40 18.47
C GLN A 66 8.09 -1.15 17.31
N GLU A 67 9.06 -1.99 17.65
CA GLU A 67 9.64 -2.99 16.75
C GLU A 67 9.11 -4.39 17.10
N VAL A 68 8.75 -5.15 16.07
CA VAL A 68 8.29 -6.54 16.19
C VAL A 68 9.12 -7.37 15.23
N ASN A 69 9.71 -8.46 15.72
CA ASN A 69 10.60 -9.33 14.94
C ASN A 69 11.76 -8.56 14.26
N GLY A 70 12.31 -7.55 14.95
CA GLY A 70 13.41 -6.73 14.44
C GLY A 70 13.04 -5.76 13.31
N SER A 71 11.75 -5.50 13.10
CA SER A 71 11.23 -4.56 12.09
C SER A 71 10.22 -3.60 12.70
N ARG A 72 10.15 -2.37 12.17
CA ARG A 72 9.13 -1.40 12.62
C ARG A 72 7.73 -1.92 12.35
N LEU A 73 6.84 -1.75 13.32
CA LEU A 73 5.46 -2.19 13.20
C LEU A 73 4.71 -1.43 12.08
N VAL A 74 4.17 -2.20 11.14
CA VAL A 74 3.20 -1.73 10.13
C VAL A 74 1.89 -2.46 10.39
N TYR A 75 0.90 -1.75 10.90
CA TYR A 75 -0.40 -2.30 11.25
C TYR A 75 -1.40 -2.08 10.09
N LEU A 76 -1.84 -3.17 9.45
CA LEU A 76 -2.74 -3.13 8.27
C LEU A 76 -4.09 -3.83 8.51
N ASP A 77 -4.45 -4.07 9.78
CA ASP A 77 -5.66 -4.81 10.16
C ASP A 77 -6.63 -3.98 11.02
N SER A 78 -6.74 -2.69 10.71
CA SER A 78 -7.65 -1.80 11.43
C SER A 78 -9.13 -2.19 11.32
N ALA A 79 -9.48 -3.03 10.34
CA ALA A 79 -10.83 -3.54 10.14
C ALA A 79 -11.23 -4.59 11.19
N ALA A 80 -10.27 -5.38 11.71
CA ALA A 80 -10.51 -6.31 12.80
C ALA A 80 -10.64 -5.57 14.14
N THR A 81 -9.74 -4.62 14.41
CA THR A 81 -9.78 -3.75 15.58
C THR A 81 -8.93 -2.50 15.39
N SER A 82 -9.28 -1.41 16.06
CA SER A 82 -8.52 -0.15 15.98
C SER A 82 -7.59 0.03 17.17
N GLN A 83 -6.42 0.64 16.92
CA GLN A 83 -5.51 1.05 17.98
C GLN A 83 -6.09 2.23 18.76
N LYS A 84 -5.80 2.30 20.06
CA LYS A 84 -6.25 3.38 20.92
C LYS A 84 -5.19 4.48 20.99
N PRO A 85 -5.57 5.77 20.89
CA PRO A 85 -4.65 6.86 21.12
C PRO A 85 -4.37 7.04 22.63
N THR A 86 -3.27 7.72 22.96
CA THR A 86 -2.85 7.99 24.35
C THR A 86 -3.96 8.62 25.19
N ALA A 87 -4.71 9.59 24.65
CA ALA A 87 -5.81 10.23 25.36
C ALA A 87 -6.86 9.24 25.89
N VAL A 88 -7.22 8.24 25.08
CA VAL A 88 -8.18 7.19 25.48
C VAL A 88 -7.57 6.27 26.53
N ILE A 89 -6.29 5.92 26.39
CA ILE A 89 -5.58 5.07 27.36
C ILE A 89 -5.52 5.77 28.72
N SER A 90 -5.11 7.03 28.74
CA SER A 90 -5.03 7.85 29.96
C SER A 90 -6.37 7.95 30.67
N SER A 91 -7.47 8.11 29.93
CA SER A 91 -8.82 8.12 30.54
C SER A 91 -9.19 6.79 31.21
N PHE A 92 -8.70 5.65 30.73
CA PHE A 92 -8.91 4.36 31.41
C PHE A 92 -8.03 4.21 32.65
N GLU A 93 -6.80 4.73 32.62
CA GLU A 93 -5.87 4.68 33.76
C GLU A 93 -6.32 5.60 34.91
N GLU A 94 -6.89 6.76 34.61
CA GLU A 94 -7.40 7.70 35.63
C GLU A 94 -8.64 7.16 36.37
N LEU A 95 -9.38 6.23 35.77
CA LEU A 95 -10.58 5.62 36.36
C LEU A 95 -10.27 4.40 37.25
N LEU A 96 -9.01 3.96 37.33
CA LEU A 96 -8.54 2.84 38.14
C LEU A 96 -7.82 3.32 39.40
#